data_AF-A0A7Y8L9H8-F1
#
_entry.id   AF-A0A7Y8L9H8-F1
#
_cell.length_a   1.000
_cell.length_b   1.000
_cell.length_c   1.000
_cell.angle_alpha   90.00
_cell.angle_beta   90.00
_cell.angle_gamma   90.00
#
_symmetry.space_group_name_H-M   'P 1'
#
loop_
_entity.id
_entity.type
_entity.pdbx_description
1 polymer ?
#
loop_
_entity_poly.entity_id
_entity_poly.type
_entity_poly.pdbx_seq_one_letter_code
_entity_poly.pdbx_strand_id
1 'polypeptide(L)'
;MNSVVKKVSIFQAISIILILVFAVFSITLFVQNFITSNVKSDFQKRVSDIRATFEVLNNSIVESAKTASNVFESKFSNFEIDYDTTVEINSVKTATLKSNGVILNKNNDFIDEFTKITGAVATVFVKHENDFFRIATSLKKEDDSRAMGTLLTSKSPAFEKS
;
A
#
# COMPACT_ATOMS: atom_id res chain seq x y z
N MET A 1 49.05 -22.36 -64.62
CA MET A 1 49.00 -22.36 -63.15
C MET A 1 48.90 -23.79 -62.66
N ASN A 2 49.92 -24.29 -61.95
CA ASN A 2 50.09 -25.73 -61.68
C ASN A 2 48.94 -26.30 -60.85
N SER A 3 48.40 -27.46 -61.27
CA SER A 3 47.31 -28.20 -60.62
C SER A 3 47.51 -28.40 -59.10
N VAL A 4 48.77 -28.51 -58.67
CA VAL A 4 49.17 -28.65 -57.26
C VAL A 4 48.85 -27.40 -56.44
N VAL A 5 49.15 -26.20 -56.95
CA VAL A 5 48.91 -24.93 -56.22
C VAL A 5 47.42 -24.71 -55.99
N LYS A 6 46.58 -24.99 -56.99
CA LYS A 6 45.11 -24.92 -56.86
C LYS A 6 44.58 -25.85 -55.76
N LYS A 7 45.06 -27.10 -55.68
CA LYS A 7 44.63 -28.08 -54.67
C LYS A 7 45.01 -27.65 -53.25
N VAL A 8 46.22 -27.12 -53.07
CA VAL A 8 46.69 -26.64 -51.75
C VAL A 8 45.88 -25.42 -51.29
N SER A 9 45.62 -24.45 -52.17
CA SER A 9 44.82 -23.26 -51.83
C SER A 9 43.37 -23.60 -51.49
N ILE A 10 42.76 -24.57 -52.19
CA ILE A 10 41.40 -25.05 -51.87
C ILE A 10 41.37 -25.71 -50.48
N PHE A 11 42.37 -26.53 -50.16
CA PHE A 11 42.45 -27.19 -48.85
C PHE A 11 42.62 -26.20 -47.69
N GLN A 12 43.46 -25.17 -47.86
CA GLN A 12 43.62 -24.10 -46.87
C GLN A 12 42.33 -23.30 -46.67
N ALA A 13 41.63 -22.95 -47.75
CA ALA A 13 40.36 -22.23 -47.67
C ALA A 13 39.30 -23.04 -46.90
N ILE A 14 39.19 -24.35 -47.16
CA ILE A 14 38.27 -25.24 -46.44
C ILE A 14 38.63 -25.33 -44.95
N SER A 15 39.92 -25.40 -44.62
CA SER A 15 40.40 -25.46 -43.24
C SER A 15 40.02 -24.21 -42.45
N ILE A 16 40.18 -23.03 -43.05
CA ILE A 16 39.80 -21.74 -42.44
C ILE A 16 38.29 -21.71 -42.19
N ILE A 17 37.49 -22.11 -43.18
CA ILE A 17 36.02 -22.15 -43.04
C ILE A 17 35.60 -23.09 -41.90
N LEU A 18 36.21 -24.28 -41.81
CA LEU A 18 35.91 -25.23 -40.74
C LEU A 18 36.23 -24.68 -39.35
N ILE A 19 37.38 -24.02 -39.19
CA ILE A 19 37.76 -23.39 -37.93
C ILE A 19 36.77 -22.28 -37.56
N LEU A 20 36.38 -21.45 -38.53
CA LEU A 20 35.41 -20.37 -38.30
C LEU A 20 34.04 -20.92 -37.89
N VAL A 21 33.53 -21.94 -38.57
CA VAL A 21 32.25 -22.58 -38.22
C VAL A 21 32.31 -23.19 -36.82
N PHE A 22 33.41 -23.89 -36.50
CA PHE A 22 33.60 -24.48 -35.19
C PHE A 22 33.66 -23.42 -34.08
N ALA A 23 34.38 -22.32 -34.31
CA ALA A 23 34.46 -21.21 -33.36
C ALA A 23 33.09 -20.57 -33.11
N VAL A 24 32.32 -20.27 -34.17
CA VAL A 24 30.96 -19.70 -34.04
C VAL A 24 30.04 -20.65 -33.29
N PHE A 25 30.10 -21.95 -33.60
CA PHE A 25 29.28 -22.97 -32.93
C PHE A 25 29.65 -23.09 -31.44
N SER A 26 30.93 -23.15 -31.12
CA SER A 26 31.43 -23.22 -29.74
C SER A 26 31.02 -21.98 -28.92
N ILE A 27 31.14 -20.79 -29.51
CA ILE A 27 30.71 -19.53 -28.87
C ILE A 27 29.20 -19.56 -28.63
N THR A 28 28.41 -20.01 -29.61
CA THR A 28 26.95 -20.07 -29.49
C THR A 28 26.51 -20.95 -28.33
N LEU A 29 27.11 -22.14 -28.19
CA LEU A 29 26.81 -23.05 -27.07
C LEU A 29 27.22 -22.47 -25.72
N PHE A 30 28.39 -21.82 -25.65
CA PHE A 30 28.89 -21.18 -24.43
C PHE A 30 28.00 -20.02 -23.98
N VAL A 31 27.61 -19.16 -24.93
CA VAL A 31 26.77 -17.99 -24.68
C VAL A 31 25.36 -18.38 -24.24
N GLN A 32 24.75 -19.41 -24.83
CA GLN A 32 23.44 -19.91 -24.40
C GLN A 32 23.45 -20.35 -22.93
N ASN A 33 24.45 -21.13 -22.52
CA ASN A 33 24.56 -21.60 -21.13
C ASN A 33 24.86 -20.46 -20.14
N PHE A 34 25.60 -19.44 -20.57
CA PHE A 34 25.95 -18.28 -19.75
C PHE A 34 24.78 -17.29 -19.59
N ILE A 35 24.01 -17.03 -20.65
CA ILE A 35 22.92 -16.05 -20.61
C ILE A 35 21.71 -16.58 -19.84
N THR A 36 21.27 -17.81 -20.07
CA THR A 36 20.00 -18.31 -19.52
C THR A 36 20.02 -18.46 -17.99
N SER A 37 21.17 -18.81 -17.41
CA SER A 37 21.31 -18.99 -15.95
C SER A 37 21.42 -17.65 -15.21
N ASN A 38 22.24 -16.72 -15.72
CA ASN A 38 22.47 -15.42 -15.10
C ASN A 38 21.28 -14.47 -15.28
N VAL A 39 20.67 -14.42 -16.46
CA VAL A 39 19.49 -13.55 -16.70
C VAL A 39 18.28 -14.02 -15.89
N LYS A 40 18.05 -15.33 -15.78
CA LYS A 40 16.95 -15.87 -14.98
C LYS A 40 17.16 -15.63 -13.49
N SER A 41 18.38 -15.84 -12.99
CA SER A 41 18.72 -15.60 -11.59
C SER A 41 18.60 -14.11 -11.23
N ASP A 42 19.13 -13.22 -12.07
CA ASP A 42 19.04 -11.77 -11.84
C ASP A 42 17.60 -11.26 -11.89
N PHE A 43 16.79 -11.80 -12.80
CA PHE A 43 15.37 -11.47 -12.85
C PHE A 43 14.65 -11.94 -11.58
N GLN A 44 14.91 -13.16 -11.11
CA GLN A 44 14.33 -13.67 -9.86
C GLN A 44 14.76 -12.86 -8.64
N LYS A 45 16.03 -12.45 -8.56
CA LYS A 45 16.53 -11.56 -7.50
C LYS A 45 15.80 -10.23 -7.52
N ARG A 46 15.68 -9.58 -8.69
CA ARG A 46 14.93 -8.31 -8.82
C ARG A 46 13.48 -8.44 -8.38
N VAL A 47 12.80 -9.52 -8.73
CA VAL A 47 11.43 -9.78 -8.26
C VAL A 47 11.39 -9.98 -6.74
N SER A 48 12.38 -10.67 -6.17
CA SER A 48 12.51 -10.84 -4.72
C SER A 48 12.75 -9.50 -4.01
N ASP A 49 13.63 -8.66 -4.53
CA ASP A 49 13.96 -7.35 -3.96
C ASP A 49 12.75 -6.41 -4.00
N ILE A 50 11.99 -6.43 -5.09
CA ILE A 50 10.72 -5.71 -5.21
C ILE A 50 9.73 -6.20 -4.14
N ARG A 51 9.57 -7.52 -3.97
CA ARG A 51 8.69 -8.07 -2.93
C ARG A 51 9.12 -7.65 -1.52
N ALA A 52 10.40 -7.74 -1.21
CA ALA A 52 10.94 -7.29 0.07
C ALA A 52 10.69 -5.79 0.29
N THR A 53 10.85 -4.97 -0.75
CA THR A 53 10.54 -3.54 -0.69
C THR A 53 9.06 -3.31 -0.39
N PHE A 54 8.15 -4.01 -1.08
CA PHE A 54 6.71 -3.93 -0.80
C PHE A 54 6.35 -4.38 0.60
N GLU A 55 7.00 -5.42 1.12
CA GLU A 55 6.80 -5.88 2.49
C GLU A 55 7.23 -4.82 3.51
N VAL A 56 8.39 -4.19 3.31
CA VAL A 56 8.86 -3.08 4.15
C VAL A 56 7.91 -1.88 4.07
N LEU A 57 7.46 -1.50 2.87
CA LEU A 57 6.49 -0.41 2.70
C LEU A 57 5.16 -0.73 3.40
N ASN A 58 4.64 -1.94 3.24
CA ASN A 58 3.41 -2.37 3.90
C ASN A 58 3.55 -2.33 5.42
N ASN A 59 4.65 -2.86 5.96
CA ASN A 59 4.92 -2.83 7.39
C ASN A 59 5.04 -1.39 7.92
N SER A 60 5.71 -0.51 7.16
CA SER A 60 5.83 0.92 7.50
C SER A 60 4.48 1.65 7.47
N ILE A 61 3.59 1.32 6.53
CA ILE A 61 2.21 1.87 6.49
C ILE A 61 1.43 1.38 7.72
N VAL A 62 1.52 0.09 8.06
CA VAL A 62 0.85 -0.48 9.24
C VAL A 62 1.36 0.17 10.52
N GLU A 63 2.67 0.37 10.65
CA GLU A 63 3.28 1.01 11.82
C GLU A 63 2.92 2.50 11.93
N SER A 64 2.91 3.21 10.80
CA SER A 64 2.42 4.60 10.72
C SER A 64 0.96 4.71 11.15
N ALA A 65 0.10 3.80 10.67
CA ALA A 65 -1.32 3.76 11.05
C ALA A 65 -1.51 3.45 12.54
N LYS A 66 -0.73 2.51 13.11
CA LYS A 66 -0.73 2.22 14.55
C LYS A 66 -0.28 3.42 15.36
N THR A 67 0.77 4.11 14.93
CA THR A 67 1.26 5.33 15.59
C THR A 67 0.19 6.41 15.57
N ALA A 68 -0.47 6.64 14.43
CA ALA A 68 -1.59 7.56 14.32
C ALA A 68 -2.76 7.17 15.25
N SER A 69 -3.11 5.87 15.33
CA SER A 69 -4.13 5.37 16.27
C SER A 69 -3.75 5.64 17.72
N ASN A 70 -2.53 5.33 18.12
CA ASN A 70 -2.05 5.55 19.48
C ASN A 70 -2.08 7.04 19.86
N VAL A 71 -1.69 7.92 18.94
CA VAL A 71 -1.78 9.38 19.15
C VAL A 71 -3.23 9.82 19.29
N PHE A 72 -4.12 9.31 18.44
CA PHE A 72 -5.55 9.61 18.51
C PHE A 72 -6.15 9.15 19.84
N GLU A 73 -5.90 7.90 20.24
CA GLU A 73 -6.38 7.31 21.49
C GLU A 73 -5.85 8.06 22.72
N SER A 74 -4.56 8.46 22.71
CA SER A 74 -3.93 9.15 23.85
C SER A 74 -4.60 10.48 24.24
N LYS A 75 -5.42 11.03 23.34
CA LYS A 75 -6.07 12.34 23.51
C LYS A 75 -7.45 12.22 24.13
N PHE A 76 -7.99 11.02 24.20
CA PHE A 76 -9.26 10.76 24.85
C PHE A 76 -9.05 9.85 26.06
N SER A 77 -9.77 10.18 27.13
CA SER A 77 -9.91 9.31 28.29
C SER A 77 -11.29 9.51 28.92
N ASN A 78 -11.69 8.60 29.79
CA ASN A 78 -12.96 8.68 30.53
C ASN A 78 -14.15 8.95 29.60
N PHE A 79 -14.41 8.00 28.70
CA PHE A 79 -15.57 8.08 27.82
C PHE A 79 -16.85 7.88 28.60
N GLU A 80 -17.80 8.78 28.41
CA GLU A 80 -19.13 8.71 29.01
C GLU A 80 -20.18 8.89 27.92
N ILE A 81 -21.15 7.97 27.87
CA ILE A 81 -22.29 8.06 26.97
C ILE A 81 -23.51 8.39 27.82
N ASP A 82 -24.13 9.52 27.53
CA ASP A 82 -25.38 9.95 28.13
C ASP A 82 -26.52 9.72 27.12
N TYR A 83 -27.40 8.78 27.42
CA TYR A 83 -28.55 8.42 26.60
C TYR A 83 -29.79 9.29 26.89
N ASP A 84 -29.81 9.99 28.01
CA ASP A 84 -30.92 10.88 28.39
C ASP A 84 -30.80 12.23 27.68
N THR A 85 -29.57 12.66 27.40
CA THR A 85 -29.30 13.85 26.60
C THR A 85 -28.93 13.51 25.16
N THR A 86 -29.56 14.20 24.21
CA THR A 86 -29.33 13.95 22.78
C THR A 86 -28.83 15.20 22.06
N VAL A 87 -27.96 14.98 21.07
CA VAL A 87 -27.49 16.01 20.13
C VAL A 87 -27.98 15.66 18.72
N GLU A 88 -28.68 16.60 18.09
CA GLU A 88 -29.19 16.43 16.73
C GLU A 88 -28.11 16.72 15.70
N ILE A 89 -27.84 15.77 14.80
CA ILE A 89 -26.87 15.89 13.71
C ILE A 89 -27.58 15.43 12.43
N ASN A 90 -27.71 16.32 11.43
CA ASN A 90 -28.45 16.07 10.19
C ASN A 90 -29.84 15.45 10.43
N SER A 91 -30.62 16.05 11.32
CA SER A 91 -31.98 15.61 11.69
C SER A 91 -32.07 14.27 12.43
N VAL A 92 -30.93 13.68 12.84
CA VAL A 92 -30.88 12.46 13.66
C VAL A 92 -30.42 12.81 15.07
N LYS A 93 -31.20 12.41 16.08
CA LYS A 93 -30.85 12.60 17.49
C LYS A 93 -29.96 11.47 17.96
N THR A 94 -28.73 11.80 18.34
CA THR A 94 -27.73 10.85 18.85
C THR A 94 -27.50 11.06 20.33
N ALA A 95 -27.15 10.00 21.06
CA ALA A 95 -26.71 10.11 22.45
C ALA A 95 -25.49 11.03 22.55
N THR A 96 -25.36 11.72 23.68
CA THR A 96 -24.23 12.62 23.92
C THR A 96 -23.03 11.79 24.35
N LEU A 97 -21.97 11.80 23.55
CA LEU A 97 -20.68 11.21 23.89
C LEU A 97 -19.77 12.29 24.47
N LYS A 98 -19.18 12.03 25.63
CA LYS A 98 -18.20 12.88 26.29
C LYS A 98 -16.88 12.16 26.46
N SER A 99 -15.79 12.91 26.46
CA SER A 99 -14.48 12.47 26.94
C SER A 99 -13.91 13.53 27.87
N ASN A 100 -13.50 13.12 29.07
CA ASN A 100 -13.02 14.04 30.13
C ASN A 100 -13.99 15.22 30.38
N GLY A 101 -15.30 14.96 30.33
CA GLY A 101 -16.35 15.97 30.51
C GLY A 101 -16.63 16.86 29.28
N VAL A 102 -15.84 16.77 28.20
CA VAL A 102 -16.05 17.53 26.97
C VAL A 102 -16.96 16.76 26.02
N ILE A 103 -18.01 17.40 25.51
CA ILE A 103 -18.91 16.81 24.50
C ILE A 103 -18.19 16.68 23.16
N LEU A 104 -18.21 15.47 22.59
CA LEU A 104 -17.58 15.15 21.31
C LEU A 104 -18.51 15.36 20.11
N ASN A 105 -19.83 15.30 20.29
CA ASN A 105 -20.79 15.50 19.21
C ASN A 105 -20.63 16.89 18.59
N LYS A 106 -20.41 16.95 17.27
CA LYS A 106 -20.11 18.17 16.48
C LYS A 106 -18.83 18.92 16.87
N ASN A 107 -18.07 18.43 17.84
CA ASN A 107 -16.80 19.04 18.23
C ASN A 107 -15.67 18.44 17.38
N ASN A 108 -15.15 19.21 16.43
CA ASN A 108 -14.09 18.75 15.52
C ASN A 108 -12.72 19.34 15.87
N ASP A 109 -12.59 20.19 16.89
CA ASP A 109 -11.37 20.94 17.17
C ASP A 109 -10.16 20.01 17.31
N PHE A 110 -10.32 18.95 18.11
CA PHE A 110 -9.28 17.96 18.31
C PHE A 110 -9.01 17.11 17.05
N ILE A 111 -10.06 16.71 16.33
CA ILE A 111 -9.95 15.84 15.14
C ILE A 111 -9.25 16.59 14.00
N ASP A 112 -9.51 17.89 13.87
CA ASP A 112 -8.87 18.78 12.91
C ASP A 112 -7.41 19.01 13.27
N GLU A 113 -7.10 19.26 14.55
CA GLU A 113 -5.71 19.36 15.02
C GLU A 113 -4.95 18.07 14.77
N PHE A 114 -5.54 16.91 15.10
CA PHE A 114 -4.98 15.60 14.82
C PHE A 114 -4.68 15.43 13.32
N THR A 115 -5.64 15.77 12.46
CA THR A 115 -5.49 15.65 11.01
C THR A 115 -4.41 16.59 10.47
N LYS A 116 -4.32 17.81 11.02
CA LYS A 116 -3.29 18.79 10.67
C LYS A 116 -1.89 18.32 11.04
N ILE A 117 -1.74 17.67 12.19
CA ILE A 117 -0.44 17.19 12.69
C ILE A 117 0.00 15.91 11.98
N THR A 118 -0.92 14.97 11.79
CA THR A 118 -0.59 13.61 11.33
C THR A 118 -0.83 13.39 9.83
N GLY A 119 -1.65 14.24 9.20
CA GLY A 119 -2.18 14.01 7.85
C GLY A 119 -3.24 12.89 7.78
N ALA A 120 -3.50 12.17 8.87
CA ALA A 120 -4.48 11.10 8.91
C ALA A 120 -5.89 11.64 9.18
N VAL A 121 -6.87 11.13 8.44
CA VAL A 121 -8.28 11.44 8.67
C VAL A 121 -8.77 10.69 9.91
N ALA A 122 -9.51 11.37 10.77
CA ALA A 122 -10.08 10.80 11.98
C ALA A 122 -11.59 11.03 12.04
N THR A 123 -12.29 10.10 12.69
CA THR A 123 -13.74 10.10 12.81
C THR A 123 -14.15 9.47 14.13
N VAL A 124 -15.08 10.12 14.83
CA VAL A 124 -15.72 9.59 16.04
C VAL A 124 -17.15 9.21 15.71
N PHE A 125 -17.53 8.01 16.12
CA PHE A 125 -18.89 7.51 16.02
C PHE A 125 -19.47 7.26 17.41
N VAL A 126 -20.79 7.33 17.53
CA VAL A 126 -21.53 6.87 18.69
C VAL A 126 -22.48 5.76 18.26
N LYS A 127 -22.69 4.78 19.13
CA LYS A 127 -23.69 3.74 18.90
C LYS A 127 -25.08 4.38 18.77
N HIS A 128 -25.79 4.05 17.71
CA HIS A 128 -27.15 4.51 17.45
C HIS A 128 -27.95 3.32 16.92
N GLU A 129 -28.90 2.86 17.73
CA GLU A 129 -29.65 1.61 17.48
C GLU A 129 -28.70 0.41 17.29
N ASN A 130 -28.68 -0.19 16.10
CA ASN A 130 -27.84 -1.34 15.75
C ASN A 130 -26.57 -0.96 15.00
N ASP A 131 -26.40 0.32 14.63
CA ASP A 131 -25.29 0.82 13.85
C ASP A 131 -24.50 1.89 14.62
N PHE A 132 -23.51 2.50 13.97
CA PHE A 132 -22.74 3.61 14.51
C PHE A 132 -22.97 4.87 13.68
N PHE A 133 -23.34 5.96 14.35
CA PHE A 133 -23.61 7.24 13.71
C PHE A 133 -22.42 8.17 13.85
N ARG A 134 -22.02 8.82 12.75
CA ARG A 134 -20.85 9.70 12.73
C ARG A 134 -21.14 11.04 13.39
N ILE A 135 -20.49 11.29 14.53
CA ILE A 135 -20.74 12.47 15.36
C ILE A 135 -19.66 13.56 15.25
N ALA A 136 -18.46 13.22 14.78
CA ALA A 136 -17.39 14.17 14.50
C ALA A 136 -16.42 13.56 13.47
N THR A 137 -15.87 14.36 12.55
CA THR A 137 -14.99 13.86 11.48
C THR A 137 -14.20 14.97 10.79
N SER A 138 -12.95 14.71 10.44
CA SER A 138 -12.18 15.53 9.48
C SER A 138 -12.39 15.13 8.02
N LEU A 139 -13.10 14.02 7.77
CA LEU A 139 -13.40 13.59 6.40
C LEU A 139 -14.31 14.61 5.72
N LYS A 140 -13.86 15.11 4.58
CA LYS A 140 -14.65 15.95 3.69
C LYS A 140 -15.20 15.14 2.51
N LYS A 141 -16.36 15.54 2.03
CA LYS A 141 -16.97 15.06 0.78
C LYS A 141 -16.40 15.87 -0.40
N GLU A 142 -16.83 15.51 -1.61
CA GLU A 142 -16.44 16.22 -2.85
C GLU A 142 -16.87 17.69 -2.88
N ASP A 143 -17.95 18.03 -2.16
CA ASP A 143 -18.46 19.41 -2.03
C ASP A 143 -17.74 20.24 -0.94
N ASP A 144 -16.60 19.75 -0.43
CA ASP A 144 -15.84 20.29 0.71
C ASP A 144 -16.59 20.29 2.06
N SER A 145 -17.85 19.87 2.10
CA SER A 145 -18.59 19.70 3.34
C SER A 145 -18.09 18.49 4.12
N ARG A 146 -18.19 18.53 5.44
CA ARG A 146 -17.81 17.36 6.26
C ARG A 146 -18.77 16.21 6.01
N ALA A 147 -18.24 15.01 5.99
CA ALA A 147 -19.01 13.79 5.87
C ALA A 147 -19.79 13.43 7.15
N MET A 148 -20.25 14.43 7.91
CA MET A 148 -21.00 14.31 9.15
C MET A 148 -22.36 13.62 8.96
N GLY A 149 -22.84 12.96 10.00
CA GLY A 149 -24.19 12.43 10.07
C GLY A 149 -24.47 11.25 9.15
N THR A 150 -23.45 10.48 8.81
CA THR A 150 -23.58 9.23 8.04
C THR A 150 -23.44 8.03 8.96
N LEU A 151 -24.08 6.91 8.61
CA LEU A 151 -23.91 5.64 9.30
C LEU A 151 -22.62 4.94 8.87
N LEU A 152 -21.94 4.33 9.84
CA LEU A 152 -21.00 3.26 9.57
C LEU A 152 -21.80 1.96 9.55
N THR A 153 -21.99 1.42 8.35
CA THR A 153 -22.79 0.20 8.15
C THR A 153 -21.96 -1.05 8.43
N SER A 154 -22.64 -2.13 8.79
CA SER A 154 -22.08 -3.46 9.04
C SER A 154 -21.26 -4.08 7.90
N LYS A 155 -21.30 -3.48 6.71
CA LYS A 155 -20.53 -3.90 5.53
C LYS A 155 -19.16 -3.23 5.43
N SER A 156 -18.85 -2.26 6.30
CA SER A 156 -17.55 -1.59 6.30
C SER A 156 -16.49 -2.44 7.00
N PRO A 157 -15.26 -2.56 6.46
CA PRO A 157 -14.15 -3.20 7.16
C PRO A 157 -13.86 -2.60 8.55
N ALA A 158 -14.25 -1.34 8.78
CA ALA A 158 -14.13 -0.71 10.10
C ALA A 158 -15.18 -1.22 11.10
N PHE A 159 -16.35 -1.64 10.64
CA PHE A 159 -17.41 -2.17 11.50
C PHE A 159 -17.07 -3.55 12.07
N GLU A 160 -16.43 -4.42 11.30
CA GLU A 160 -16.03 -5.77 11.75
C GLU A 160 -15.05 -5.77 12.92
N LYS A 161 -14.35 -4.64 13.14
CA LYS A 161 -13.35 -4.48 14.21
C LYS A 161 -13.82 -3.59 15.38
N SER A 162 -15.08 -3.13 15.35
CA SER A 162 -15.67 -2.21 16.33
C SER A 162 -16.22 -2.90 17.57
#